data_AF-A0A559TQ76-F1
#
_entry.id   AF-A0A559TQ76-F1
#
_cell.length_a   1.000
_cell.length_b   1.000
_cell.length_c   1.000
_cell.angle_alpha   90.00
_cell.angle_beta   90.00
_cell.angle_gamma   90.00
#
_symmetry.space_group_name_H-M   'P 1'
#
loop_
_entity.id
_entity.type
_entity.pdbx_description
1 polymer ?
#
loop_
_entity_poly.entity_id
_entity_poly.type
_entity_poly.pdbx_seq_one_letter_code
_entity_poly.pdbx_strand_id
1 'polypeptide(L)'
;MMGEHEAETVSLLVRSWVAGSSPLADPGRALGTGLPVPRAQALEVIESARSLAVLGLTDGCPAVSSPALVRSQLGDARFSELCLIADALVVGQHPSVAEWTAGDYRVAVEWTAVLIQRWGEDGVQRLVAELSGS
;
A
#
# COMPACT_ATOMS: atom_id res chain seq x y z
N MET A 1 -8.30 10.19 -23.38
CA MET A 1 -8.84 10.26 -22.00
C MET A 1 -9.30 8.84 -21.66
N MET A 2 -8.34 7.99 -21.26
CA MET A 2 -8.47 6.52 -21.17
C MET A 2 -7.47 6.04 -20.11
N GLY A 3 -7.68 6.44 -18.84
CA GLY A 3 -6.73 6.16 -17.75
C GLY A 3 -7.40 5.61 -16.49
N GLU A 4 -8.65 6.04 -16.23
CA GLU A 4 -9.36 5.66 -14.99
C GLU A 4 -9.97 4.26 -15.08
N HIS A 5 -10.56 3.89 -16.23
CA HIS A 5 -11.10 2.54 -16.44
C HIS A 5 -10.03 1.45 -16.50
N GLU A 6 -8.82 1.78 -16.94
CA GLU A 6 -7.70 0.83 -17.02
C GLU A 6 -7.13 0.57 -15.63
N ALA A 7 -6.96 1.62 -14.82
CA ALA A 7 -6.54 1.49 -13.42
C ALA A 7 -7.54 0.68 -12.58
N GLU A 8 -8.84 0.93 -12.75
CA GLU A 8 -9.89 0.17 -12.06
C GLU A 8 -9.90 -1.32 -12.50
N THR A 9 -9.74 -1.58 -13.80
CA THR A 9 -9.66 -2.95 -14.35
C THR A 9 -8.44 -3.71 -13.82
N VAL A 10 -7.28 -3.05 -13.79
CA VAL A 10 -6.04 -3.64 -13.25
C VAL A 10 -6.16 -3.90 -11.76
N SER A 11 -6.73 -2.96 -10.98
CA SER A 11 -7.00 -3.14 -9.56
C SER A 11 -7.93 -4.33 -9.30
N LEU A 12 -8.99 -4.50 -10.09
CA LEU A 12 -9.88 -5.65 -9.99
C LEU A 12 -9.18 -6.98 -10.34
N LEU A 13 -8.32 -6.97 -11.37
CA LEU A 13 -7.59 -8.15 -11.79
C LEU A 13 -6.61 -8.61 -10.70
N VAL A 14 -5.82 -7.69 -10.13
CA VAL A 14 -4.88 -7.99 -9.04
C VAL A 14 -5.62 -8.55 -7.83
N ARG A 15 -6.76 -7.95 -7.45
CA ARG A 15 -7.60 -8.45 -6.34
C ARG A 15 -8.09 -9.88 -6.57
N SER A 16 -8.53 -10.18 -7.79
CA SER A 16 -9.00 -11.54 -8.14
C SER A 16 -7.89 -12.59 -8.06
N TRP A 17 -6.66 -12.22 -8.43
CA TRP A 17 -5.53 -13.12 -8.44
C TRP A 17 -5.02 -13.44 -7.04
N VAL A 18 -4.98 -12.43 -6.15
CA VAL A 18 -4.63 -12.62 -4.73
C VAL A 18 -5.68 -13.48 -4.03
N ALA A 19 -6.97 -13.26 -4.30
CA ALA A 19 -8.06 -14.06 -3.73
C ALA A 19 -8.02 -15.53 -4.20
N GLY A 20 -7.56 -15.79 -5.42
CA GLY A 20 -7.47 -17.14 -6.01
C GLY A 20 -6.27 -17.98 -5.57
N SER A 21 -5.30 -17.42 -4.85
CA SER A 21 -4.01 -18.08 -4.57
C SER A 21 -3.92 -18.78 -3.20
N SER A 22 -5.03 -18.92 -2.46
CA SER A 22 -5.02 -19.65 -1.19
C SER A 22 -5.51 -21.10 -1.38
N PRO A 23 -4.68 -22.14 -1.15
CA PRO A 23 -5.11 -23.54 -1.22
C PRO A 23 -6.05 -23.96 -0.07
N LEU A 24 -6.54 -23.02 0.74
CA LEU A 24 -7.44 -23.22 1.88
C LEU A 24 -8.72 -22.38 1.73
N ALA A 25 -9.31 -22.38 0.53
CA ALA A 25 -10.60 -21.72 0.29
C ALA A 25 -11.74 -22.50 0.99
N ASP A 26 -12.05 -22.10 2.22
CA ASP A 26 -13.30 -22.43 2.92
C ASP A 26 -14.45 -21.65 2.25
N PRO A 27 -15.46 -22.32 1.68
CA PRO A 27 -16.55 -21.68 0.94
C PRO A 27 -17.52 -20.83 1.80
N GLY A 28 -17.20 -20.57 3.07
CA GLY A 28 -18.00 -19.76 4.00
C GLY A 28 -17.43 -18.39 4.37
N ARG A 29 -16.19 -18.04 3.98
CA ARG A 29 -15.60 -16.74 4.36
C ARG A 29 -16.12 -15.66 3.41
N ALA A 30 -17.15 -14.95 3.88
CA ALA A 30 -17.73 -13.77 3.25
C ALA A 30 -16.67 -12.89 2.56
N LEU A 31 -17.08 -12.33 1.41
CA LEU A 31 -16.38 -11.35 0.56
C LEU A 31 -16.07 -10.03 1.31
N GLY A 32 -15.30 -10.10 2.39
CA GLY A 32 -14.67 -8.99 3.09
C GLY A 32 -13.18 -8.99 2.76
N THR A 33 -12.83 -8.81 1.49
CA THR A 33 -11.46 -8.97 0.97
C THR A 33 -10.68 -7.66 1.06
N GLY A 34 -10.57 -7.11 2.27
CA GLY A 34 -9.71 -5.98 2.59
C GLY A 34 -8.83 -6.35 3.78
N LEU A 35 -7.56 -5.95 3.72
CA LEU A 35 -6.70 -5.93 4.91
C LEU A 35 -7.46 -5.18 6.03
N PRO A 36 -7.50 -5.67 7.28
CA PRO A 36 -8.25 -5.01 8.36
C PRO A 36 -7.53 -3.75 8.82
N VAL A 37 -7.49 -2.74 7.95
CA VAL A 37 -6.82 -1.47 8.22
C VAL A 37 -7.70 -0.67 9.19
N PRO A 38 -7.18 -0.27 10.36
CA PRO A 38 -7.90 0.58 11.30
C PRO A 38 -8.32 1.89 10.64
N ARG A 39 -9.39 2.49 11.14
CA ARG A 39 -9.79 3.82 10.71
C ARG A 39 -8.79 4.85 11.23
N ALA A 40 -8.04 5.47 10.33
CA ALA A 40 -7.09 6.56 10.63
C ALA A 40 -7.27 7.76 9.67
N GLN A 41 -6.72 8.91 10.03
CA GLN A 41 -6.59 10.05 9.12
C GLN A 41 -5.47 9.82 8.11
N ALA A 42 -5.53 10.48 6.96
CA ALA A 42 -4.52 10.31 5.91
C ALA A 42 -3.12 10.66 6.40
N LEU A 43 -2.99 11.73 7.20
CA LEU A 43 -1.71 12.15 7.77
C LEU A 43 -1.10 11.06 8.66
N GLU A 44 -1.89 10.41 9.51
CA GLU A 44 -1.42 9.32 10.37
C GLU A 44 -0.90 8.15 9.53
N VAL A 45 -1.65 7.76 8.49
CA VAL A 45 -1.21 6.69 7.56
C VAL A 45 0.10 7.07 6.86
N ILE A 46 0.22 8.30 6.38
CA ILE A 46 1.43 8.82 5.72
C ILE A 46 2.62 8.83 6.68
N GLU A 47 2.43 9.34 7.90
CA GLU A 47 3.49 9.47 8.89
C GLU A 47 3.94 8.10 9.41
N SER A 48 3.02 7.18 9.70
CA SER A 48 3.34 5.80 10.06
C SER A 48 4.08 5.09 8.92
N ALA A 49 3.59 5.20 7.68
CA ALA A 49 4.23 4.56 6.54
C ALA A 49 5.63 5.14 6.28
N ARG A 50 5.78 6.47 6.38
CA ARG A 50 7.08 7.14 6.27
C ARG A 50 8.02 6.74 7.40
N SER A 51 7.54 6.69 8.63
CA SER A 51 8.33 6.32 9.81
C SER A 51 8.87 4.90 9.65
N LEU A 52 8.00 3.95 9.31
CA LEU A 52 8.37 2.57 9.02
C LEU A 52 9.35 2.49 7.84
N ALA A 53 9.11 3.26 6.77
CA ALA A 53 10.01 3.38 5.61
C ALA A 53 11.43 3.83 5.97
N VAL A 54 11.61 4.50 7.11
CA VAL A 54 12.91 4.98 7.61
C VAL A 54 13.48 4.07 8.71
N LEU A 55 12.65 3.48 9.57
CA LEU A 55 13.05 2.79 10.81
C LEU A 55 13.87 1.50 10.63
N GLY A 56 13.98 0.92 9.43
CA GLY A 56 14.80 -0.27 9.17
C GLY A 56 16.30 -0.01 8.92
N LEU A 57 16.84 1.17 9.22
CA LEU A 57 18.26 1.54 9.01
C LEU A 57 19.19 1.03 10.13
N THR A 58 18.90 -0.13 10.71
CA THR A 58 19.82 -0.85 11.59
C THR A 58 20.84 -1.61 10.74
N ASP A 59 22.11 -1.23 10.91
CA ASP A 59 23.33 -1.79 10.32
C ASP A 59 23.54 -1.64 8.80
N GLY A 60 24.17 -0.53 8.43
CA GLY A 60 25.09 -0.47 7.29
C GLY A 60 24.53 -0.05 5.94
N CYS A 61 23.22 0.20 5.80
CA CYS A 61 22.64 0.70 4.56
C CYS A 61 22.24 2.18 4.70
N PRO A 62 22.98 3.15 4.14
CA PRO A 62 22.61 4.56 4.22
C PRO A 62 21.66 4.91 3.08
N ALA A 63 20.35 4.71 3.26
CA ALA A 63 19.37 5.35 2.38
C ALA A 63 18.01 5.50 3.06
N VAL A 64 17.69 6.73 3.45
CA VAL A 64 16.30 7.16 3.65
C VAL A 64 15.54 6.81 2.37
N SER A 65 14.65 5.82 2.43
CA SER A 65 13.86 5.40 1.28
C SER A 65 12.70 6.40 1.12
N SER A 66 12.90 7.44 0.32
CA SER A 66 11.81 8.33 -0.10
C SER A 66 11.17 7.82 -1.39
N PRO A 67 9.90 8.16 -1.68
CA PRO A 67 9.27 7.80 -2.94
C PRO A 67 10.08 8.22 -4.17
N ALA A 68 10.68 9.42 -4.14
CA ALA A 68 11.53 9.91 -5.22
C ALA A 68 12.80 9.06 -5.41
N LEU A 69 13.43 8.62 -4.32
CA LEU A 69 14.62 7.77 -4.38
C LEU A 69 14.28 6.39 -4.95
N VAL A 70 13.20 5.76 -4.46
CA VAL A 70 12.75 4.45 -4.93
C VAL A 70 12.35 4.53 -6.41
N ARG A 71 11.65 5.59 -6.82
CA ARG A 71 11.33 5.86 -8.24
C ARG A 71 12.58 5.98 -9.09
N SER A 72 13.61 6.71 -8.63
CA SER A 72 14.88 6.84 -9.36
C SER A 72 15.66 5.51 -9.47
N GLN A 73 15.51 4.59 -8.52
CA GLN A 73 16.21 3.30 -8.52
C GLN A 73 15.51 2.26 -9.39
N LEU A 74 14.17 2.22 -9.36
CA LEU A 74 13.36 1.24 -10.10
C LEU A 74 12.98 1.70 -11.51
N GLY A 75 12.95 3.02 -11.74
CA GLY A 75 12.35 3.64 -12.92
C GLY A 75 10.83 3.86 -12.78
N ASP A 76 10.31 4.79 -13.58
CA ASP A 76 8.92 5.27 -13.47
C ASP A 76 7.86 4.18 -13.66
N ALA A 77 8.06 3.27 -14.61
CA ALA A 77 7.11 2.21 -14.92
C ALA A 77 6.92 1.26 -13.71
N ARG A 78 8.03 0.76 -13.15
CA ARG A 78 8.01 -0.14 -11.99
C ARG A 78 7.47 0.53 -10.74
N PHE A 79 7.83 1.79 -10.53
CA PHE A 79 7.27 2.56 -9.41
C PHE A 79 5.75 2.75 -9.56
N SER A 80 5.26 2.96 -10.77
CA SER A 80 3.83 3.08 -11.04
C SER A 80 3.08 1.75 -10.80
N GLU A 81 3.67 0.62 -11.18
CA GLU A 81 3.13 -0.71 -10.86
C GLU A 81 3.01 -0.92 -9.34
N LEU A 82 4.03 -0.53 -8.56
CA LEU A 82 3.98 -0.59 -7.10
C LEU A 82 2.90 0.31 -6.50
N CYS A 83 2.68 1.51 -7.08
CA CYS A 83 1.60 2.40 -6.66
C CYS A 83 0.23 1.75 -6.91
N LEU A 84 0.03 1.06 -8.05
CA LEU A 84 -1.21 0.33 -8.31
C LEU A 84 -1.44 -0.81 -7.31
N ILE A 85 -0.39 -1.52 -6.90
CA ILE A 85 -0.49 -2.57 -5.88
C ILE A 85 -0.84 -1.96 -4.51
N ALA A 86 -0.15 -0.89 -4.11
CA ALA A 86 -0.40 -0.17 -2.87
C ALA A 86 -1.84 0.36 -2.80
N ASP A 87 -2.31 0.90 -3.91
CA ASP A 87 -3.68 1.38 -4.10
C ASP A 87 -4.70 0.24 -3.96
N ALA A 88 -4.54 -0.82 -4.76
CA ALA A 88 -5.50 -1.91 -4.84
C ALA A 88 -5.65 -2.67 -3.51
N LEU A 89 -4.56 -2.82 -2.76
CA LEU A 89 -4.50 -3.68 -1.57
C LEU A 89 -4.67 -2.93 -0.25
N VAL A 90 -4.25 -1.66 -0.18
CA VAL A 90 -4.15 -0.93 1.09
C VAL A 90 -4.92 0.38 1.05
N VAL A 91 -4.47 1.33 0.22
CA VAL A 91 -4.96 2.71 0.30
C VAL A 91 -6.39 2.85 -0.22
N GLY A 92 -6.69 2.28 -1.38
CA GLY A 92 -8.04 2.28 -1.95
C GLY A 92 -9.05 1.45 -1.14
N GLN A 93 -8.57 0.62 -0.21
CA GLN A 93 -9.40 -0.18 0.70
C GLN A 93 -9.53 0.46 2.10
N HIS A 94 -8.87 1.59 2.35
CA HIS A 94 -8.83 2.21 3.66
C HIS A 94 -10.23 2.73 4.06
N PRO A 95 -10.74 2.43 5.29
CA PRO A 95 -12.11 2.81 5.69
C PRO A 95 -12.42 4.30 5.65
N SER A 96 -11.40 5.15 5.83
CA SER A 96 -11.52 6.61 5.78
C SER A 96 -11.21 7.23 4.42
N VAL A 97 -10.94 6.44 3.37
CA VAL A 97 -10.36 6.97 2.11
C VAL A 97 -11.22 8.03 1.44
N ALA A 98 -12.54 7.94 1.57
CA ALA A 98 -13.50 8.91 1.04
C ALA A 98 -13.41 10.30 1.70
N GLU A 99 -12.77 10.41 2.86
CA GLU A 99 -12.60 11.66 3.62
C GLU A 99 -11.27 12.36 3.27
N TRP A 100 -10.41 11.72 2.47
CA TRP A 100 -9.07 12.21 2.18
C TRP A 100 -9.05 13.13 0.97
N THR A 101 -8.11 14.08 0.95
CA THR A 101 -7.88 14.86 -0.26
C THR A 101 -7.17 14.01 -1.31
N ALA A 102 -7.29 14.36 -2.59
CA ALA A 102 -6.55 13.70 -3.66
C ALA A 102 -5.02 13.79 -3.47
N GLY A 103 -4.54 14.87 -2.82
CA GLY A 103 -3.14 15.04 -2.46
C GLY A 103 -2.70 14.02 -1.41
N ASP A 104 -3.46 13.91 -0.32
CA ASP A 104 -3.15 12.97 0.76
C ASP A 104 -3.24 11.52 0.28
N TYR A 105 -4.26 11.19 -0.52
CA TYR A 105 -4.40 9.89 -1.15
C TYR A 105 -3.16 9.49 -1.92
N ARG A 106 -2.69 10.37 -2.82
CA ARG A 106 -1.51 10.12 -3.63
C ARG A 106 -0.27 9.92 -2.76
N VAL A 107 -0.09 10.77 -1.75
CA VAL A 107 1.07 10.67 -0.85
C VAL A 107 1.04 9.37 -0.05
N ALA A 108 -0.13 8.95 0.44
CA ALA A 108 -0.32 7.67 1.11
C ALA A 108 0.05 6.49 0.18
N VAL A 109 -0.44 6.48 -1.06
CA VAL A 109 -0.09 5.45 -2.06
C VAL A 109 1.43 5.39 -2.28
N GLU A 110 2.07 6.54 -2.49
CA GLU A 110 3.51 6.59 -2.76
C GLU A 110 4.34 6.06 -1.56
N TRP A 111 3.97 6.39 -0.32
CA TRP A 111 4.67 5.87 0.86
C TRP A 111 4.38 4.40 1.15
N THR A 112 3.15 3.93 0.93
CA THR A 112 2.84 2.50 1.03
C THR A 112 3.57 1.69 -0.05
N ALA A 113 3.72 2.21 -1.26
CA ALA A 113 4.51 1.59 -2.32
C ALA A 113 5.99 1.42 -1.91
N VAL A 114 6.56 2.40 -1.21
CA VAL A 114 7.92 2.30 -0.64
C VAL A 114 8.00 1.16 0.39
N LEU A 115 7.00 1.01 1.26
CA LEU A 115 6.95 -0.10 2.22
C LEU A 115 6.91 -1.45 1.51
N ILE A 116 6.06 -1.60 0.49
CA ILE A 116 5.92 -2.83 -0.28
C ILE A 116 7.23 -3.16 -1.00
N GLN A 117 7.89 -2.18 -1.61
CA GLN A 117 9.18 -2.43 -2.26
C GLN A 117 10.24 -2.93 -1.27
N ARG A 118 10.24 -2.41 -0.04
CA ARG A 118 11.31 -2.66 0.93
C ARG A 118 11.08 -3.91 1.78
N TRP A 119 9.84 -4.22 2.13
CA TRP A 119 9.49 -5.33 3.02
C TRP A 119 8.42 -6.25 2.45
N GLY A 120 7.91 -6.00 1.25
CA GLY A 120 6.79 -6.77 0.69
C GLY A 120 5.55 -6.68 1.58
N GLU A 121 4.94 -7.83 1.84
CA GLU A 121 3.75 -7.94 2.70
C GLU A 121 4.05 -7.57 4.16
N ASP A 122 5.24 -7.86 4.68
CA ASP A 122 5.62 -7.55 6.08
C ASP A 122 5.55 -6.05 6.36
N GLY A 123 5.86 -5.20 5.37
CA GLY A 123 5.75 -3.74 5.50
C GLY A 123 4.30 -3.29 5.69
N VAL A 124 3.38 -3.95 4.98
CA VAL A 124 1.94 -3.69 5.05
C VAL A 124 1.36 -4.15 6.40
N GLN A 125 1.77 -5.33 6.88
CA GLN A 125 1.37 -5.83 8.20
C GLN A 125 1.85 -4.91 9.34
N ARG A 126 3.10 -4.43 9.25
CA ARG A 126 3.66 -3.46 10.21
C ARG A 126 2.91 -2.13 10.22
N LEU A 127 2.52 -1.63 9.04
CA LEU A 127 1.70 -0.43 8.94
C LEU A 127 0.35 -0.60 9.65
N VAL A 128 -0.32 -1.74 9.44
CA VAL A 128 -1.59 -2.04 10.14
C VAL A 128 -1.39 -2.14 11.65
N ALA A 129 -0.32 -2.78 12.10
CA ALA A 129 0.00 -2.89 13.52
C ALA A 129 0.26 -1.50 14.14
N GLU A 130 1.03 -0.64 13.47
CA GLU A 130 1.31 0.73 13.91
C GLU A 130 0.02 1.55 14.05
N LEU A 131 -0.86 1.49 13.04
CA LEU A 131 -2.15 2.19 13.05
C LEU A 131 -3.13 1.62 14.08
N SER A 132 -2.92 0.40 14.56
CA SER A 132 -3.73 -0.21 15.61
C SER A 132 -3.32 0.21 17.02
N GLY A 133 -2.25 1.00 17.17
CA GLY A 133 -1.79 1.55 18.45
C GLY A 133 -1.12 0.51 19.35
N SER A 134 -0.08 -0.14 18.84
CA SER A 134 0.67 -1.18 19.58
C SER A 134 1.13 -0.75 20.99
#